data_AF-K9CMP8-F1
#
_entry.id   AF-K9CMP8-F1
#
_cell.length_a   1.000
_cell.length_b   1.000
_cell.length_c   1.000
_cell.angle_alpha   90.00
_cell.angle_beta   90.00
_cell.angle_gamma   90.00
#
_symmetry.space_group_name_H-M   'P 1'
#
loop_
_entity.id
_entity.type
_entity.pdbx_description
1 polymer ?
#
loop_
_entity_poly.entity_id
_entity_poly.type
_entity_poly.pdbx_seq_one_letter_code
_entity_poly.pdbx_strand_id
1 'polypeptide(L)'
;MARKFLYIVAGLVVLVLAMLLAYRIWGMQIMRAVMVPREAFQPLQPLPANAYDDPKMWIARPDQTKDNPALWTPQGAAKLAPPAQKAAVFFIHPTSYVTPLGNAHWNAPLDDAESNATARRFVLSQASAFSAAGNVWAPRYRQANYGAFLTTGAEGDQALAAAYRDVTQAFAAFLKANPTGPLILAGHSQGSRHLLQLVREQVAGKPVADRIAAIYAVGWPISVEADLPALGFPACARRDQSHCIVSWQSYAEPADPSAVVESFERKQGLNGQPRKGTHMLCTNPITGTFNGNAPASANIGTLDARAADKPAHLVAGIVPARCDTSGVLMIGEPVDMGPYTLPGNNYHVYDYSLFWGNVRDDARQRLAAFTKTH
;
A
#
# COMPACT_ATOMS: atom_id res chain seq x y z
N MET A 1 25.39 -49.53 -4.99
CA MET A 1 25.16 -48.29 -4.19
C MET A 1 24.73 -47.13 -5.08
N ALA A 2 25.49 -46.76 -6.12
CA ALA A 2 25.16 -45.66 -7.04
C ALA A 2 23.76 -45.74 -7.70
N ARG A 3 23.31 -46.91 -8.15
CA ARG A 3 21.99 -47.07 -8.80
C ARG A 3 20.80 -46.76 -7.88
N LYS A 4 20.87 -47.18 -6.60
CA LYS A 4 19.83 -46.89 -5.60
C LYS A 4 19.80 -45.40 -5.24
N PHE A 5 20.98 -44.79 -5.12
CA PHE A 5 21.13 -43.35 -4.92
C PHE A 5 20.51 -42.55 -6.07
N LEU A 6 20.78 -42.93 -7.33
CA LEU A 6 20.19 -42.27 -8.51
C LEU A 6 18.66 -42.38 -8.56
N TYR A 7 18.07 -43.50 -8.15
CA TYR A 7 16.61 -43.63 -8.07
C TYR A 7 16.00 -42.74 -6.99
N ILE A 8 16.68 -42.56 -5.85
CA ILE A 8 16.25 -41.64 -4.79
C ILE A 8 16.31 -40.20 -5.30
N VAL A 9 17.42 -39.80 -5.93
CA VAL A 9 17.57 -38.45 -6.50
C VAL A 9 16.53 -38.18 -7.59
N ALA A 10 16.32 -39.13 -8.51
CA ALA A 10 15.30 -39.01 -9.54
C ALA A 10 13.88 -38.90 -8.94
N GLY A 11 13.57 -39.69 -7.91
CA GLY A 11 12.31 -39.61 -7.18
C GLY A 11 12.09 -38.24 -6.53
N LEU A 12 13.12 -37.67 -5.90
CA LEU A 12 13.07 -36.33 -5.31
C LEU A 12 12.89 -35.24 -6.37
N VAL A 13 13.57 -35.34 -7.51
CA VAL A 13 13.41 -34.41 -8.63
C VAL A 13 11.98 -34.45 -9.17
N VAL A 14 11.44 -35.65 -9.42
CA VAL A 14 10.04 -35.83 -9.87
C VAL A 14 9.07 -35.25 -8.83
N LEU A 15 9.31 -35.47 -7.54
CA LEU A 15 8.47 -34.90 -6.48
C LEU A 15 8.50 -33.37 -6.48
N VAL A 16 9.68 -32.75 -6.60
CA VAL A 16 9.83 -31.29 -6.69
C VAL A 16 9.12 -30.75 -7.94
N LEU A 17 9.30 -31.38 -9.09
CA LEU A 17 8.60 -30.99 -10.32
C LEU A 17 7.09 -31.13 -10.19
N ALA A 18 6.60 -32.19 -9.56
CA ALA A 18 5.18 -32.38 -9.29
C ALA A 18 4.63 -31.33 -8.32
N MET A 19 5.38 -30.96 -7.27
CA MET A 19 5.00 -29.89 -6.34
C MET A 19 4.99 -28.52 -7.02
N LEU A 20 5.99 -28.22 -7.85
CA LEU A 20 6.04 -26.97 -8.63
C LEU A 20 4.90 -26.90 -9.64
N LEU A 21 4.58 -28.01 -10.32
CA LEU A 21 3.45 -28.10 -11.22
C LEU A 21 2.12 -27.94 -10.46
N ALA A 22 1.98 -28.59 -9.31
CA ALA A 22 0.79 -28.45 -8.48
C ALA A 22 0.61 -27.02 -7.96
N TYR A 23 1.68 -26.36 -7.51
CA TYR A 23 1.65 -24.96 -7.13
C TYR A 23 1.33 -24.05 -8.33
N ARG A 24 1.86 -24.35 -9.52
CA ARG A 24 1.54 -23.60 -10.74
C ARG A 24 0.07 -23.72 -11.14
N ILE A 25 -0.54 -24.89 -10.97
CA ILE A 25 -1.94 -25.13 -11.38
C ILE A 25 -2.92 -24.71 -10.28
N TRP A 26 -2.61 -24.99 -9.01
CA TRP A 26 -3.52 -24.81 -7.86
C TRP A 26 -3.04 -23.80 -6.82
N GLY A 27 -2.04 -22.97 -7.13
CA GLY A 27 -1.42 -22.05 -6.18
C GLY A 27 -2.41 -21.13 -5.48
N MET A 28 -3.39 -20.59 -6.20
CA MET A 28 -4.43 -19.73 -5.61
C MET A 28 -5.39 -20.51 -4.69
N GLN A 29 -5.73 -21.75 -5.01
CA GLN A 29 -6.57 -22.61 -4.17
C GLN A 29 -5.82 -23.01 -2.90
N ILE A 30 -4.52 -23.33 -3.01
CA ILE A 30 -3.65 -23.62 -1.87
C ILE A 30 -3.52 -22.39 -0.98
N MET A 31 -3.22 -21.21 -1.56
CA MET A 31 -3.15 -19.95 -0.83
C MET A 31 -4.47 -19.64 -0.11
N ARG A 32 -5.62 -19.83 -0.75
CA ARG A 32 -6.93 -19.70 -0.10
C ARG A 32 -7.09 -20.66 1.07
N ALA A 33 -6.78 -21.95 0.88
CA ALA A 33 -6.94 -22.97 1.91
C ALA A 33 -6.02 -22.76 3.14
N VAL A 34 -4.89 -22.09 2.94
CA VAL A 34 -3.91 -21.76 3.96
C VAL A 34 -4.21 -20.43 4.65
N MET A 35 -4.59 -19.40 3.91
CA MET A 35 -4.66 -18.03 4.42
C MET A 35 -6.06 -17.59 4.85
N VAL A 36 -7.13 -18.20 4.32
CA VAL A 36 -8.51 -17.82 4.70
C VAL A 36 -8.83 -18.39 6.08
N PRO A 37 -9.15 -17.54 7.08
CA PRO A 37 -9.61 -17.99 8.39
C PRO A 37 -10.80 -18.95 8.28
N ARG A 38 -10.80 -20.01 9.09
CA ARG A 38 -11.86 -21.03 9.09
C ARG A 38 -12.91 -20.81 10.18
N GLU A 39 -12.63 -19.92 11.13
CA GLU A 39 -13.57 -19.54 12.18
C GLU A 39 -14.75 -18.74 11.58
N ALA A 40 -15.90 -18.77 12.26
CA ALA A 40 -16.97 -17.84 11.95
C ALA A 40 -16.54 -16.41 12.30
N PHE A 41 -16.92 -15.44 11.47
CA PHE A 41 -16.66 -14.04 11.79
C PHE A 41 -17.35 -13.64 13.11
N GLN A 42 -16.59 -13.04 14.02
CA GLN A 42 -17.11 -12.44 15.24
C GLN A 42 -16.96 -10.92 15.17
N PRO A 43 -18.05 -10.15 15.36
CA PRO A 43 -17.96 -8.70 15.40
C PRO A 43 -16.98 -8.23 16.48
N LEU A 44 -15.97 -7.46 16.06
CA LEU A 44 -15.04 -6.83 17.00
C LEU A 44 -15.76 -5.86 17.91
N GLN A 45 -15.48 -5.97 19.22
CA GLN A 45 -15.92 -4.99 20.20
C GLN A 45 -15.40 -3.59 19.79
N PRO A 46 -16.25 -2.55 19.82
CA PRO A 46 -15.81 -1.19 19.57
C PRO A 46 -14.69 -0.77 20.53
N LEU A 47 -13.70 -0.03 20.03
CA LEU A 47 -12.73 0.60 20.91
C LEU A 47 -13.40 1.76 21.67
N PRO A 48 -12.90 2.12 22.87
CA PRO A 48 -13.31 3.35 23.54
C PRO A 48 -13.18 4.55 22.60
N ALA A 49 -14.11 5.51 22.65
CA ALA A 49 -14.15 6.64 21.71
C ALA A 49 -12.84 7.45 21.64
N ASN A 50 -12.09 7.50 22.73
CA ASN A 50 -10.81 8.18 22.89
C ASN A 50 -9.58 7.26 22.71
N ALA A 51 -9.73 6.04 22.18
CA ALA A 51 -8.62 5.08 22.07
C ALA A 51 -7.37 5.67 21.41
N TYR A 52 -7.54 6.45 20.33
CA TYR A 52 -6.44 7.07 19.60
C TYR A 52 -5.89 8.36 20.23
N ASP A 53 -6.39 8.79 21.39
CA ASP A 53 -5.68 9.80 22.19
C ASP A 53 -4.39 9.19 22.80
N ASP A 54 -4.35 7.87 23.04
CA ASP A 54 -3.17 7.13 23.54
C ASP A 54 -2.07 7.01 22.46
N PRO A 55 -0.85 7.52 22.69
CA PRO A 55 0.29 7.35 21.79
C PRO A 55 0.62 5.89 21.42
N LYS A 56 0.27 4.90 22.25
CA LYS A 56 0.50 3.47 21.97
C LYS A 56 -0.37 2.93 20.82
N MET A 57 -1.48 3.61 20.53
CA MET A 57 -2.34 3.31 19.38
C MET A 57 -1.78 3.84 18.05
N TRP A 58 -0.57 4.42 18.07
CA TRP A 58 0.12 4.91 16.89
C TRP A 58 1.44 4.18 16.71
N ILE A 59 1.66 3.65 15.50
CA ILE A 59 2.94 3.10 15.07
C ILE A 59 3.94 4.24 14.86
N ALA A 60 3.46 5.34 14.30
CA ALA A 60 4.19 6.59 14.16
C ALA A 60 3.29 7.76 14.54
N ARG A 61 3.82 8.66 15.36
CA ARG A 61 3.20 9.93 15.75
C ARG A 61 4.30 10.99 15.96
N PRO A 62 4.08 12.28 15.68
CA PRO A 62 5.16 13.26 15.68
C PRO A 62 5.82 13.52 17.05
N ASP A 63 5.14 13.22 18.15
CA ASP A 63 5.67 13.28 19.51
C ASP A 63 6.55 12.07 19.87
N GLN A 64 6.48 10.98 19.10
CA GLN A 64 7.40 9.85 19.20
C GLN A 64 8.71 10.24 18.50
N THR A 65 9.69 10.71 19.29
CA THR A 65 11.02 11.09 18.80
C THR A 65 12.05 9.96 18.86
N LYS A 66 11.78 8.93 19.67
CA LYS A 66 12.58 7.69 19.74
C LYS A 66 11.89 6.58 18.96
N ASP A 67 12.68 5.83 18.20
CA ASP A 67 12.24 4.64 17.47
C ASP A 67 10.99 4.82 16.59
N ASN A 68 10.77 6.03 16.07
CA ASN A 68 9.66 6.30 15.16
C ASN A 68 10.01 5.82 13.74
N PRO A 69 9.37 4.76 13.24
CA PRO A 69 9.72 4.18 11.94
C PRO A 69 9.50 5.16 10.78
N ALA A 70 8.59 6.13 10.91
CA ALA A 70 8.34 7.10 9.85
C ALA A 70 9.43 8.19 9.74
N LEU A 71 10.32 8.32 10.73
CA LEU A 71 11.46 9.25 10.67
C LEU A 71 12.73 8.63 10.06
N TRP A 72 12.69 7.32 9.79
CA TRP A 72 13.82 6.60 9.21
C TRP A 72 14.11 7.05 7.77
N THR A 73 15.37 7.00 7.35
CA THR A 73 15.77 7.25 5.96
C THR A 73 16.88 6.27 5.55
N PRO A 74 16.84 5.73 4.31
CA PRO A 74 17.90 4.87 3.80
C PRO A 74 19.20 5.63 3.55
N GLN A 75 20.31 4.90 3.48
CA GLN A 75 21.58 5.46 3.01
C GLN A 75 21.44 5.98 1.57
N GLY A 76 22.02 7.15 1.30
CA GLY A 76 21.89 7.82 -0.01
C GLY A 76 20.62 8.66 -0.16
N ALA A 77 19.70 8.66 0.82
CA ALA A 77 18.59 9.61 0.82
C ALA A 77 19.10 11.06 0.87
N ALA A 78 18.64 11.89 -0.05
CA ALA A 78 18.99 13.30 -0.08
C ALA A 78 18.58 14.00 1.21
N LYS A 79 19.50 14.80 1.78
CA LYS A 79 19.18 15.76 2.85
C LYS A 79 18.47 16.95 2.22
N LEU A 80 17.15 16.97 2.31
CA LEU A 80 16.32 18.02 1.74
C LEU A 80 16.06 19.12 2.78
N ALA A 81 16.11 20.38 2.35
CA ALA A 81 15.75 21.51 3.21
C ALA A 81 14.30 21.35 3.73
N PRO A 82 13.97 21.75 4.97
CA PRO A 82 12.59 21.69 5.44
C PRO A 82 11.63 22.45 4.50
N PRO A 83 10.40 21.97 4.28
CA PRO A 83 9.41 22.74 3.52
C PRO A 83 9.03 24.01 4.30
N ALA A 84 8.58 25.05 3.59
CA ALA A 84 8.14 26.31 4.21
C ALA A 84 7.00 26.08 5.22
N GLN A 85 6.09 25.16 4.90
CA GLN A 85 5.07 24.65 5.79
C GLN A 85 5.04 23.13 5.70
N LYS A 86 5.05 22.45 6.85
CA LYS A 86 4.91 20.99 6.91
C LYS A 86 3.45 20.58 6.76
N ALA A 87 3.18 19.50 6.04
CA ALA A 87 1.89 18.82 6.11
C ALA A 87 1.77 17.95 7.36
N ALA A 88 0.54 17.70 7.79
CA ALA A 88 0.24 16.52 8.59
C ALA A 88 -0.10 15.37 7.64
N VAL A 89 0.61 14.24 7.76
CA VAL A 89 0.47 13.09 6.86
C VAL A 89 -0.24 11.96 7.59
N PHE A 90 -1.42 11.55 7.12
CA PHE A 90 -2.12 10.37 7.64
C PHE A 90 -1.84 9.18 6.74
N PHE A 91 -1.04 8.22 7.22
CA PHE A 91 -0.61 7.04 6.47
C PHE A 91 -1.28 5.76 7.01
N ILE A 92 -2.07 5.09 6.17
CA ILE A 92 -2.73 3.83 6.52
C ILE A 92 -1.89 2.67 5.93
N HIS A 93 -1.23 1.92 6.80
CA HIS A 93 -0.33 0.83 6.40
C HIS A 93 -1.09 -0.35 5.76
N PRO A 94 -0.43 -1.17 4.91
CA PRO A 94 -1.06 -2.32 4.26
C PRO A 94 -1.33 -3.46 5.27
N THR A 95 -1.85 -4.58 4.77
CA THR A 95 -2.03 -5.81 5.57
C THR A 95 -0.70 -6.27 6.15
N SER A 96 -0.60 -6.32 7.47
CA SER A 96 0.52 -6.93 8.18
C SER A 96 0.13 -8.15 8.99
N TYR A 97 -1.16 -8.47 9.03
CA TYR A 97 -1.68 -9.73 9.58
C TYR A 97 -1.81 -10.78 8.47
N VAL A 98 -0.76 -11.62 8.37
CA VAL A 98 -0.62 -12.68 7.37
C VAL A 98 -0.43 -14.02 8.08
N THR A 99 -1.29 -14.30 9.06
CA THR A 99 -1.24 -15.55 9.82
C THR A 99 -1.92 -16.66 9.02
N PRO A 100 -1.22 -17.76 8.70
CA PRO A 100 -1.80 -18.89 7.99
C PRO A 100 -2.38 -19.94 8.96
N LEU A 101 -3.14 -20.87 8.40
CA LEU A 101 -3.64 -22.09 9.03
C LEU A 101 -4.50 -21.83 10.28
N GLY A 102 -4.53 -22.78 11.23
CA GLY A 102 -5.47 -22.81 12.36
C GLY A 102 -5.35 -21.66 13.36
N ASN A 103 -4.32 -20.82 13.25
CA ASN A 103 -4.12 -19.64 14.09
C ASN A 103 -4.65 -18.34 13.42
N ALA A 104 -5.18 -18.44 12.20
CA ALA A 104 -5.69 -17.30 11.47
C ALA A 104 -7.05 -16.86 12.02
N HIS A 105 -7.12 -15.63 12.53
CA HIS A 105 -8.37 -14.94 12.85
C HIS A 105 -8.77 -14.00 11.73
N TRP A 106 -10.03 -13.52 11.72
CA TRP A 106 -10.47 -12.54 10.73
C TRP A 106 -9.80 -11.17 10.86
N ASN A 107 -9.47 -10.74 12.08
CA ASN A 107 -8.81 -9.47 12.36
C ASN A 107 -7.67 -9.65 13.35
N ALA A 108 -6.61 -8.84 13.19
CA ALA A 108 -5.45 -8.86 14.07
C ALA A 108 -5.79 -8.36 15.48
N PRO A 109 -5.41 -9.10 16.54
CA PRO A 109 -5.34 -8.54 17.88
C PRO A 109 -4.39 -7.35 17.95
N LEU A 110 -4.69 -6.34 18.78
CA LEU A 110 -3.86 -5.12 18.89
C LEU A 110 -2.47 -5.38 19.48
N ASP A 111 -2.32 -6.49 20.22
CA ASP A 111 -1.09 -6.94 20.88
C ASP A 111 -0.36 -8.06 20.09
N ASP A 112 -0.84 -8.42 18.90
CA ASP A 112 -0.17 -9.42 18.05
C ASP A 112 1.23 -8.93 17.64
N ALA A 113 2.26 -9.59 18.17
CA ALA A 113 3.64 -9.12 18.06
C ALA A 113 4.17 -9.16 16.62
N GLU A 114 3.81 -10.20 15.85
CA GLU A 114 4.26 -10.40 14.48
C GLU A 114 3.64 -9.37 13.53
N SER A 115 2.33 -9.16 13.62
CA SER A 115 1.61 -8.16 12.84
C SER A 115 2.09 -6.76 13.16
N ASN A 116 2.33 -6.45 14.44
CA ASN A 116 2.86 -5.16 14.87
C ASN A 116 4.29 -4.93 14.35
N ALA A 117 5.16 -5.95 14.39
CA ALA A 117 6.52 -5.86 13.84
C ALA A 117 6.48 -5.64 12.33
N THR A 118 5.61 -6.35 11.62
CA THR A 118 5.43 -6.23 10.17
C THR A 118 4.84 -4.86 9.81
N ALA A 119 3.84 -4.36 10.55
CA ALA A 119 3.30 -3.01 10.37
C ALA A 119 4.38 -1.94 10.53
N ARG A 120 5.24 -2.07 11.56
CA ARG A 120 6.38 -1.17 11.77
C ARG A 120 7.35 -1.18 10.60
N ARG A 121 7.63 -2.34 10.00
CA ARG A 121 8.46 -2.45 8.80
C ARG A 121 7.85 -1.74 7.59
N PHE A 122 6.54 -1.86 7.38
CA PHE A 122 5.85 -1.13 6.31
C PHE A 122 5.83 0.38 6.54
N VAL A 123 5.60 0.84 7.78
CA VAL A 123 5.70 2.28 8.09
C VAL A 123 7.12 2.79 7.84
N LEU A 124 8.15 1.98 8.18
CA LEU A 124 9.54 2.30 7.92
C LEU A 124 9.86 2.37 6.43
N SER A 125 9.44 1.40 5.62
CA SER A 125 9.82 1.35 4.20
C SER A 125 8.91 2.17 3.28
N GLN A 126 7.68 2.49 3.71
CA GLN A 126 6.69 3.17 2.87
C GLN A 126 6.37 4.58 3.39
N ALA A 127 5.90 4.70 4.63
CA ALA A 127 5.45 5.98 5.20
C ALA A 127 6.61 6.99 5.36
N SER A 128 7.83 6.49 5.58
CA SER A 128 9.02 7.31 5.72
C SER A 128 9.35 8.16 4.48
N ALA A 129 8.87 7.78 3.29
CA ALA A 129 9.01 8.59 2.08
C ALA A 129 8.41 9.99 2.28
N PHE A 130 7.33 10.10 3.06
CA PHE A 130 6.61 11.36 3.30
C PHE A 130 7.23 12.25 4.37
N SER A 131 8.22 11.77 5.13
CA SER A 131 8.84 12.54 6.24
C SER A 131 9.52 13.85 5.79
N ALA A 132 9.85 13.98 4.50
CA ALA A 132 10.40 15.21 3.94
C ALA A 132 9.35 16.29 3.65
N ALA A 133 8.07 15.90 3.54
CA ALA A 133 6.95 16.79 3.31
C ALA A 133 6.24 17.15 4.62
N GLY A 134 6.22 16.24 5.60
CA GLY A 134 5.40 16.47 6.77
C GLY A 134 5.62 15.52 7.94
N ASN A 135 4.81 15.77 8.97
CA ASN A 135 4.77 15.00 10.20
C ASN A 135 3.84 13.79 9.99
N VAL A 136 4.39 12.57 10.04
CA VAL A 136 3.65 11.34 9.73
C VAL A 136 2.92 10.80 10.96
N TRP A 137 1.66 10.44 10.75
CA TRP A 137 0.77 9.75 11.67
C TRP A 137 0.36 8.42 11.02
N ALA A 138 0.71 7.31 11.65
CA ALA A 138 0.34 5.97 11.20
C ALA A 138 -0.33 5.21 12.36
N PRO A 139 -1.65 4.94 12.28
CA PRO A 139 -2.35 4.28 13.38
C PRO A 139 -1.99 2.80 13.45
N ARG A 140 -2.01 2.24 14.66
CA ARG A 140 -2.19 0.81 14.88
C ARG A 140 -3.69 0.51 14.83
N TYR A 141 -4.11 -0.44 14.02
CA TYR A 141 -5.52 -0.83 13.89
C TYR A 141 -5.67 -2.34 13.72
N ARG A 142 -6.86 -2.88 14.02
CA ARG A 142 -7.15 -4.32 13.92
C ARG A 142 -7.42 -4.72 12.48
N GLN A 143 -6.34 -4.78 11.70
CA GLN A 143 -6.35 -5.14 10.28
C GLN A 143 -7.13 -6.40 9.99
N ALA A 144 -7.79 -6.45 8.85
CA ALA A 144 -8.31 -7.72 8.36
C ALA A 144 -7.16 -8.62 7.91
N ASN A 145 -7.24 -9.91 8.19
CA ASN A 145 -6.27 -10.90 7.73
C ASN A 145 -6.17 -10.89 6.20
N TYR A 146 -5.00 -11.21 5.67
CA TYR A 146 -4.77 -11.35 4.23
C TYR A 146 -5.82 -12.26 3.54
N GLY A 147 -6.26 -13.33 4.20
CA GLY A 147 -7.33 -14.21 3.74
C GLY A 147 -8.65 -13.50 3.40
N ALA A 148 -8.93 -12.34 4.00
CA ALA A 148 -10.11 -11.53 3.68
C ALA A 148 -10.12 -11.02 2.22
N PHE A 149 -8.96 -10.96 1.55
CA PHE A 149 -8.86 -10.63 0.12
C PHE A 149 -8.92 -11.86 -0.80
N LEU A 150 -8.79 -13.06 -0.25
CA LEU A 150 -8.77 -14.30 -1.02
C LEU A 150 -10.13 -15.00 -1.05
N THR A 151 -10.98 -14.76 -0.04
CA THR A 151 -12.34 -15.29 0.05
C THR A 151 -13.34 -14.51 -0.80
N THR A 152 -14.45 -15.16 -1.16
CA THR A 152 -15.65 -14.54 -1.75
C THR A 152 -16.81 -14.47 -0.75
N GLY A 153 -16.62 -14.98 0.47
CA GLY A 153 -17.61 -14.93 1.55
C GLY A 153 -17.76 -13.54 2.16
N ALA A 154 -18.89 -13.30 2.82
CA ALA A 154 -19.21 -12.02 3.44
C ALA A 154 -18.26 -11.65 4.59
N GLU A 155 -17.67 -12.65 5.23
CA GLU A 155 -16.76 -12.54 6.36
C GLU A 155 -15.52 -11.71 6.02
N GLY A 156 -15.02 -11.80 4.78
CA GLY A 156 -13.91 -10.98 4.32
C GLY A 156 -14.26 -9.49 4.32
N ASP A 157 -15.43 -9.14 3.79
CA ASP A 157 -15.90 -7.74 3.80
C ASP A 157 -16.30 -7.28 5.22
N GLN A 158 -16.81 -8.16 6.08
CA GLN A 158 -17.08 -7.86 7.49
C GLN A 158 -15.79 -7.56 8.27
N ALA A 159 -14.73 -8.34 8.06
CA ALA A 159 -13.42 -8.11 8.66
C ALA A 159 -12.81 -6.77 8.21
N LEU A 160 -12.93 -6.46 6.92
CA LEU A 160 -12.45 -5.20 6.35
C LEU A 160 -13.27 -4.02 6.86
N ALA A 161 -14.59 -4.16 7.00
CA ALA A 161 -15.43 -3.14 7.62
C ALA A 161 -15.06 -2.92 9.11
N ALA A 162 -14.70 -3.99 9.83
CA ALA A 162 -14.24 -3.88 11.22
C ALA A 162 -12.91 -3.13 11.33
N ALA A 163 -11.93 -3.44 10.48
CA ALA A 163 -10.67 -2.72 10.40
C ALA A 163 -10.87 -1.23 10.03
N TYR A 164 -11.79 -0.94 9.11
CA TYR A 164 -12.10 0.42 8.69
C TYR A 164 -12.63 1.29 9.84
N ARG A 165 -13.44 0.73 10.76
CA ARG A 165 -13.94 1.49 11.93
C ARG A 165 -12.80 2.05 12.78
N ASP A 166 -11.76 1.26 13.01
CA ASP A 166 -10.57 1.69 13.75
C ASP A 166 -9.82 2.80 12.99
N VAL A 167 -9.69 2.68 11.65
CA VAL A 167 -9.07 3.71 10.80
C VAL A 167 -9.84 5.04 10.84
N THR A 168 -11.18 5.00 10.75
CA THR A 168 -12.01 6.21 10.84
C THR A 168 -11.87 6.88 12.21
N GLN A 169 -11.81 6.10 13.28
CA GLN A 169 -11.60 6.63 14.62
C GLN A 169 -10.21 7.27 14.78
N ALA A 170 -9.17 6.64 14.23
CA ALA A 170 -7.83 7.22 14.19
C ALA A 170 -7.79 8.53 13.40
N PHE A 171 -8.50 8.59 12.27
CA PHE A 171 -8.56 9.80 11.45
C PHE A 171 -9.24 10.96 12.18
N ALA A 172 -10.29 10.69 12.96
CA ALA A 172 -10.91 11.71 13.80
C ALA A 172 -9.92 12.27 14.84
N ALA A 173 -9.15 11.42 15.51
CA ALA A 173 -8.09 11.84 16.43
C ALA A 173 -6.96 12.61 15.72
N PHE A 174 -6.59 12.18 14.51
CA PHE A 174 -5.63 12.88 13.66
C PHE A 174 -6.08 14.31 13.32
N LEU A 175 -7.34 14.50 12.90
CA LEU A 175 -7.87 15.83 12.59
C LEU A 175 -7.97 16.71 13.84
N LYS A 176 -8.35 16.15 14.99
CA LYS A 176 -8.34 16.84 16.28
C LYS A 176 -6.95 17.32 16.65
N ALA A 177 -5.92 16.50 16.42
CA ALA A 177 -4.52 16.86 16.67
C ALA A 177 -3.93 17.83 15.62
N ASN A 178 -4.56 17.94 14.44
CA ASN A 178 -4.11 18.78 13.34
C ASN A 178 -5.30 19.65 12.85
N PRO A 179 -5.75 20.64 13.63
CA PRO A 179 -6.95 21.41 13.31
C PRO A 179 -6.79 22.34 12.10
N THR A 180 -5.56 22.71 11.76
CA THR A 180 -5.23 23.64 10.66
C THR A 180 -4.04 23.14 9.83
N GLY A 181 -3.77 23.81 8.70
CA GLY A 181 -2.65 23.50 7.83
C GLY A 181 -2.89 22.34 6.86
N PRO A 182 -1.95 22.14 5.91
CA PRO A 182 -2.08 21.17 4.83
C PRO A 182 -2.03 19.73 5.33
N LEU A 183 -2.77 18.88 4.62
CA LEU A 183 -2.89 17.45 4.88
C LEU A 183 -2.42 16.66 3.67
N ILE A 184 -1.74 15.54 3.91
CA ILE A 184 -1.50 14.51 2.89
C ILE A 184 -2.13 13.22 3.42
N LEU A 185 -2.93 12.55 2.61
CA LEU A 185 -3.48 11.24 2.96
C LEU A 185 -2.79 10.18 2.10
N ALA A 186 -2.33 9.10 2.72
CA ALA A 186 -1.59 8.07 2.02
C ALA A 186 -1.95 6.69 2.56
N GLY A 187 -1.85 5.68 1.70
CA GLY A 187 -2.05 4.30 2.08
C GLY A 187 -1.34 3.35 1.12
N HIS A 188 -1.34 2.08 1.49
CA HIS A 188 -0.94 0.98 0.61
C HIS A 188 -1.91 -0.19 0.75
N SER A 189 -2.26 -0.85 -0.36
CA SER A 189 -3.06 -2.09 -0.35
C SER A 189 -4.36 -1.97 0.47
N GLN A 190 -4.55 -2.78 1.53
CA GLN A 190 -5.66 -2.65 2.49
C GLN A 190 -5.82 -1.22 3.01
N GLY A 191 -4.72 -0.55 3.32
CA GLY A 191 -4.73 0.84 3.75
C GLY A 191 -5.22 1.80 2.68
N SER A 192 -4.91 1.56 1.41
CA SER A 192 -5.46 2.32 0.27
C SER A 192 -6.94 2.04 0.06
N ARG A 193 -7.41 0.80 0.22
CA ARG A 193 -8.86 0.49 0.24
C ARG A 193 -9.58 1.33 1.30
N HIS A 194 -9.05 1.34 2.53
CA HIS A 194 -9.60 2.13 3.63
C HIS A 194 -9.49 3.63 3.37
N LEU A 195 -8.39 4.09 2.76
CA LEU A 195 -8.20 5.48 2.38
C LEU A 195 -9.27 5.95 1.40
N LEU A 196 -9.59 5.17 0.37
CA LEU A 196 -10.60 5.55 -0.62
C LEU A 196 -12.00 5.64 -0.01
N GLN A 197 -12.34 4.70 0.88
CA GLN A 197 -13.58 4.76 1.63
C GLN A 197 -13.61 5.99 2.56
N LEU A 198 -12.51 6.26 3.26
CA LEU A 198 -12.35 7.41 4.13
C LEU A 198 -12.47 8.73 3.39
N VAL A 199 -11.86 8.84 2.20
CA VAL A 199 -11.95 10.03 1.37
C VAL A 199 -13.39 10.26 0.95
N ARG A 200 -14.07 9.23 0.42
CA ARG A 200 -15.49 9.32 0.04
C ARG A 200 -16.38 9.76 1.21
N GLU A 201 -16.23 9.15 2.37
CA GLU A 201 -17.18 9.32 3.48
C GLU A 201 -16.83 10.51 4.40
N GLN A 202 -15.55 10.81 4.58
CA GLN A 202 -15.06 11.75 5.59
C GLN A 202 -14.40 13.00 5.01
N VAL A 203 -14.09 13.03 3.71
CA VAL A 203 -13.37 14.15 3.08
C VAL A 203 -14.17 14.80 1.97
N ALA A 204 -14.66 14.03 0.99
CA ALA A 204 -15.34 14.55 -0.19
C ALA A 204 -16.54 15.43 0.18
N GLY A 205 -16.59 16.65 -0.38
CA GLY A 205 -17.64 17.63 -0.11
C GLY A 205 -17.66 18.21 1.31
N LYS A 206 -16.60 18.00 2.12
CA LYS A 206 -16.48 18.51 3.50
C LYS A 206 -15.34 19.54 3.59
N PRO A 207 -15.35 20.46 4.57
CA PRO A 207 -14.30 21.49 4.71
C PRO A 207 -12.87 20.96 4.83
N VAL A 208 -12.68 19.72 5.28
CA VAL A 208 -11.36 19.10 5.33
C VAL A 208 -10.74 18.87 3.95
N ALA A 209 -11.55 18.73 2.89
CA ALA A 209 -11.08 18.57 1.51
C ALA A 209 -10.17 19.73 1.08
N ASP A 210 -10.52 20.96 1.47
CA ASP A 210 -9.77 22.17 1.11
C ASP A 210 -8.35 22.18 1.68
N ARG A 211 -8.07 21.33 2.67
CA ARG A 211 -6.74 21.20 3.30
C ARG A 211 -5.88 20.12 2.63
N ILE A 212 -6.43 19.33 1.72
CA ILE A 212 -5.75 18.17 1.15
C ILE A 212 -4.81 18.61 0.03
N ALA A 213 -3.51 18.50 0.29
CA ALA A 213 -2.47 18.79 -0.69
C ALA A 213 -2.30 17.66 -1.72
N ALA A 214 -2.44 16.39 -1.30
CA ALA A 214 -2.37 15.22 -2.18
C ALA A 214 -2.90 13.96 -1.49
N ILE A 215 -3.34 12.99 -2.31
CA ILE A 215 -3.79 11.66 -1.86
C ILE A 215 -2.99 10.58 -2.60
N TYR A 216 -2.37 9.66 -1.84
CA TYR A 216 -1.58 8.53 -2.37
C TYR A 216 -2.27 7.20 -2.02
N ALA A 217 -3.08 6.68 -2.94
CA ALA A 217 -3.84 5.43 -2.75
C ALA A 217 -3.15 4.23 -3.43
N VAL A 218 -1.86 4.06 -3.16
CA VAL A 218 -0.95 3.13 -3.86
C VAL A 218 -1.32 1.66 -3.63
N GLY A 219 -1.07 0.79 -4.61
CA GLY A 219 -1.35 -0.64 -4.51
C GLY A 219 -2.84 -0.96 -4.47
N TRP A 220 -3.70 -0.07 -4.98
CA TRP A 220 -5.13 -0.32 -5.05
C TRP A 220 -5.72 0.23 -6.36
N PRO A 221 -6.50 -0.58 -7.10
CA PRO A 221 -7.10 -0.14 -8.35
C PRO A 221 -8.22 0.87 -8.08
N ILE A 222 -8.27 1.91 -8.91
CA ILE A 222 -9.26 2.99 -8.85
C ILE A 222 -9.83 3.17 -10.24
N SER A 223 -11.14 3.09 -10.39
CA SER A 223 -11.83 3.40 -11.63
C SER A 223 -11.85 4.91 -11.88
N VAL A 224 -11.40 5.32 -13.06
CA VAL A 224 -11.49 6.73 -13.49
C VAL A 224 -12.94 7.17 -13.57
N GLU A 225 -13.83 6.31 -14.04
CA GLU A 225 -15.25 6.61 -14.27
C GLU A 225 -16.12 6.32 -13.05
N ALA A 226 -15.88 5.22 -12.34
CA ALA A 226 -16.76 4.72 -11.28
C ALA A 226 -16.30 5.10 -9.86
N ASP A 227 -15.04 5.49 -9.67
CA ASP A 227 -14.50 5.80 -8.34
C ASP A 227 -14.12 7.27 -8.18
N LEU A 228 -13.29 7.84 -9.08
CA LEU A 228 -12.79 9.23 -8.95
C LEU A 228 -13.88 10.28 -8.73
N PRO A 229 -15.03 10.28 -9.44
CA PRO A 229 -16.06 11.31 -9.23
C PRO A 229 -16.60 11.34 -7.80
N ALA A 230 -16.71 10.18 -7.15
CA ALA A 230 -17.21 10.09 -5.77
C ALA A 230 -16.16 10.47 -4.72
N LEU A 231 -14.88 10.56 -5.11
CA LEU A 231 -13.79 10.96 -4.21
C LEU A 231 -13.65 12.48 -4.14
N GLY A 232 -14.13 13.22 -5.15
CA GLY A 232 -14.07 14.69 -5.17
C GLY A 232 -12.68 15.27 -5.49
N PHE A 233 -11.75 14.44 -5.98
CA PHE A 233 -10.41 14.85 -6.38
C PHE A 233 -10.07 14.29 -7.77
N PRO A 234 -9.46 15.09 -8.66
CA PRO A 234 -9.01 14.59 -9.95
C PRO A 234 -7.78 13.70 -9.80
N ALA A 235 -7.51 12.87 -10.80
CA ALA A 235 -6.19 12.27 -10.98
C ALA A 235 -5.13 13.37 -11.20
N CYS A 236 -3.93 13.17 -10.65
CA CYS A 236 -2.85 14.11 -10.87
C CYS A 236 -2.34 14.07 -12.32
N ALA A 237 -2.45 15.20 -13.03
CA ALA A 237 -2.01 15.35 -14.41
C ALA A 237 -0.52 15.76 -14.52
N ARG A 238 0.01 16.41 -13.49
CA ARG A 238 1.42 16.84 -13.41
C ARG A 238 1.98 16.76 -11.99
N ARG A 239 3.31 16.74 -11.88
CA ARG A 239 4.03 16.51 -10.61
C ARG A 239 3.82 17.61 -9.57
N ASP A 240 3.73 18.84 -10.03
CA ASP A 240 3.51 20.06 -9.25
C ASP A 240 2.04 20.49 -9.27
N GLN A 241 1.12 19.54 -9.46
CA GLN A 241 -0.30 19.72 -9.18
C GLN A 241 -0.60 19.24 -7.75
N SER A 242 -1.21 20.10 -6.95
CA SER A 242 -1.79 19.74 -5.66
C SER A 242 -3.28 19.38 -5.78
N HIS A 243 -3.88 18.96 -4.68
CA HIS A 243 -5.31 18.67 -4.57
C HIS A 243 -5.78 17.62 -5.58
N CYS A 244 -5.02 16.53 -5.68
CA CYS A 244 -5.27 15.44 -6.62
C CYS A 244 -4.87 14.07 -6.03
N ILE A 245 -5.29 13.00 -6.70
CA ILE A 245 -5.03 11.61 -6.31
C ILE A 245 -4.01 10.96 -7.23
N VAL A 246 -3.11 10.17 -6.64
CA VAL A 246 -2.24 9.23 -7.34
C VAL A 246 -2.47 7.79 -6.88
N SER A 247 -2.34 6.84 -7.81
CA SER A 247 -2.29 5.40 -7.52
C SER A 247 -1.55 4.66 -8.63
N TRP A 248 -0.90 3.56 -8.28
CA TRP A 248 -0.29 2.61 -9.22
C TRP A 248 -0.24 1.22 -8.59
N GLN A 249 -0.04 0.20 -9.43
CA GLN A 249 0.19 -1.19 -9.04
C GLN A 249 1.30 -1.72 -9.94
N SER A 250 2.42 -2.15 -9.37
CA SER A 250 3.67 -2.40 -10.11
C SER A 250 3.78 -3.84 -10.62
N TYR A 251 4.10 -4.02 -11.90
CA TYR A 251 4.28 -5.31 -12.57
C TYR A 251 5.51 -5.33 -13.46
N ALA A 252 6.27 -6.43 -13.46
CA ALA A 252 7.36 -6.66 -14.41
C ALA A 252 6.90 -7.52 -15.59
N GLU A 253 7.65 -7.50 -16.69
CA GLU A 253 7.38 -8.28 -17.89
C GLU A 253 7.87 -9.74 -17.74
N PRO A 254 7.13 -10.75 -18.26
CA PRO A 254 5.73 -10.67 -18.70
C PRO A 254 4.79 -10.49 -17.49
N ALA A 255 3.91 -9.50 -17.55
CA ALA A 255 2.96 -9.22 -16.48
C ALA A 255 1.69 -10.07 -16.61
N ASP A 256 1.17 -10.55 -15.48
CA ASP A 256 -0.16 -11.16 -15.40
C ASP A 256 -1.00 -10.45 -14.32
N PRO A 257 -1.72 -9.37 -14.68
CA PRO A 257 -2.58 -8.64 -13.76
C PRO A 257 -4.00 -9.22 -13.64
N SER A 258 -4.27 -10.39 -14.25
CA SER A 258 -5.63 -10.94 -14.39
C SER A 258 -6.40 -11.03 -13.08
N ALA A 259 -5.78 -11.50 -12.00
CA ALA A 259 -6.42 -11.61 -10.68
C ALA A 259 -6.85 -10.26 -10.09
N VAL A 260 -6.08 -9.18 -10.34
CA VAL A 260 -6.42 -7.82 -9.89
C VAL A 260 -7.56 -7.26 -10.75
N VAL A 261 -7.46 -7.42 -12.08
CA VAL A 261 -8.50 -6.98 -13.03
C VAL A 261 -9.83 -7.66 -12.74
N GLU A 262 -9.86 -8.98 -12.58
CA GLU A 262 -11.08 -9.74 -12.27
C GLU A 262 -11.73 -9.28 -10.95
N SER A 263 -10.90 -9.07 -9.91
CA SER A 263 -11.38 -8.58 -8.61
C SER A 263 -11.93 -7.15 -8.70
N PHE A 264 -11.29 -6.29 -9.51
CA PHE A 264 -11.73 -4.93 -9.78
C PHE A 264 -13.07 -4.90 -10.51
N GLU A 265 -13.20 -5.64 -11.62
CA GLU A 265 -14.39 -5.66 -12.47
C GLU A 265 -15.63 -6.27 -11.79
N ARG A 266 -15.43 -7.20 -10.86
CA ARG A 266 -16.54 -7.84 -10.12
C ARG A 266 -17.25 -6.89 -9.15
N LYS A 267 -16.61 -5.79 -8.74
CA LYS A 267 -17.17 -4.88 -7.73
C LYS A 267 -17.83 -3.65 -8.37
N GLN A 268 -18.80 -3.08 -7.67
CA GLN A 268 -19.29 -1.73 -7.96
C GLN A 268 -18.22 -0.69 -7.57
N GLY A 269 -18.21 0.41 -8.29
CA GLY A 269 -17.43 1.59 -7.98
C GLY A 269 -18.07 2.42 -6.85
N LEU A 270 -17.33 3.40 -6.39
CA LEU A 270 -17.73 4.28 -5.29
C LEU A 270 -18.96 5.15 -5.64
N ASN A 271 -19.25 5.39 -6.92
CA ASN A 271 -20.48 6.06 -7.34
C ASN A 271 -21.67 5.10 -7.56
N GLY A 272 -21.50 3.80 -7.28
CA GLY A 272 -22.51 2.76 -7.47
C GLY A 272 -22.58 2.15 -8.86
N GLN A 273 -21.87 2.70 -9.85
CA GLN A 273 -21.77 2.11 -11.19
C GLN A 273 -20.84 0.90 -11.21
N PRO A 274 -21.01 -0.07 -12.13
CA PRO A 274 -20.06 -1.18 -12.29
C PRO A 274 -18.66 -0.68 -12.64
N ARG A 275 -17.62 -1.33 -12.10
CA ARG A 275 -16.23 -1.10 -12.54
C ARG A 275 -15.87 -1.86 -13.82
N LYS A 276 -16.65 -2.88 -14.17
CA LYS A 276 -16.43 -3.65 -15.40
C LYS A 276 -16.46 -2.74 -16.63
N GLY A 277 -15.42 -2.84 -17.46
CA GLY A 277 -15.28 -2.01 -18.67
C GLY A 277 -14.86 -0.55 -18.41
N THR A 278 -14.47 -0.21 -17.18
CA THR A 278 -13.91 1.11 -16.83
C THR A 278 -12.39 1.09 -16.80
N HIS A 279 -11.74 2.26 -16.83
CA HIS A 279 -10.29 2.35 -16.85
C HIS A 279 -9.72 2.41 -15.43
N MET A 280 -8.68 1.62 -15.16
CA MET A 280 -7.92 1.73 -13.92
C MET A 280 -6.95 2.92 -13.98
N LEU A 281 -6.94 3.73 -12.93
CA LEU A 281 -6.01 4.84 -12.74
C LEU A 281 -4.58 4.31 -12.59
N CYS A 282 -3.68 4.79 -13.47
CA CYS A 282 -2.24 4.63 -13.31
C CYS A 282 -1.54 5.98 -13.29
N THR A 283 -0.88 6.29 -12.17
CA THR A 283 0.07 7.38 -12.06
C THR A 283 1.47 6.82 -12.18
N ASN A 284 2.29 7.41 -13.05
CA ASN A 284 3.70 7.10 -13.09
C ASN A 284 4.42 7.77 -11.91
N PRO A 285 5.00 7.03 -10.96
CA PRO A 285 5.60 7.59 -9.76
C PRO A 285 6.88 8.38 -10.02
N ILE A 286 7.54 8.18 -11.18
CA ILE A 286 8.73 8.94 -11.57
C ILE A 286 8.34 10.34 -12.06
N THR A 287 7.32 10.43 -12.93
CA THR A 287 6.88 11.70 -13.51
C THR A 287 5.82 12.41 -12.65
N GLY A 288 5.14 11.69 -11.76
CA GLY A 288 4.00 12.18 -10.99
C GLY A 288 2.76 12.46 -11.84
N THR A 289 2.63 11.81 -13.01
CA THR A 289 1.58 12.10 -13.99
C THR A 289 0.74 10.86 -14.30
N PHE A 290 -0.57 11.06 -14.49
CA PHE A 290 -1.47 10.05 -15.04
C PHE A 290 -0.98 9.58 -16.42
N ASN A 291 -1.01 8.27 -16.66
CA ASN A 291 -0.58 7.62 -17.91
C ASN A 291 0.85 7.99 -18.36
N GLY A 292 1.74 8.30 -17.41
CA GLY A 292 3.12 8.70 -17.70
C GLY A 292 4.03 7.54 -18.11
N ASN A 293 5.13 7.89 -18.78
CA ASN A 293 6.24 7.01 -19.12
C ASN A 293 7.57 7.68 -18.72
N ALA A 294 8.48 6.91 -18.13
CA ALA A 294 9.80 7.39 -17.74
C ALA A 294 10.86 6.26 -17.84
N PRO A 295 12.06 6.59 -18.36
CA PRO A 295 13.17 5.65 -18.38
C PRO A 295 13.72 5.43 -16.96
N ALA A 296 14.43 4.32 -16.77
CA ALA A 296 15.03 3.96 -15.48
C ALA A 296 15.98 5.05 -14.96
N SER A 297 16.71 5.73 -15.85
CA SER A 297 17.61 6.84 -15.52
C SER A 297 16.95 8.02 -14.82
N ALA A 298 15.62 8.16 -14.91
CA ALA A 298 14.85 9.20 -14.21
C ALA A 298 14.37 8.74 -12.81
N ASN A 299 14.49 7.46 -12.47
CA ASN A 299 14.24 6.98 -11.12
C ASN A 299 15.38 7.41 -10.19
N ILE A 300 15.06 8.27 -9.23
CA ILE A 300 16.06 8.88 -8.33
C ILE A 300 16.32 8.04 -7.08
N GLY A 301 15.66 6.89 -6.91
CA GLY A 301 15.99 5.96 -5.85
C GLY A 301 14.96 4.87 -5.62
N THR A 302 15.32 3.65 -6.01
CA THR A 302 14.75 2.40 -5.53
C THR A 302 15.34 2.06 -4.17
N LEU A 303 14.50 1.78 -3.17
CA LEU A 303 14.91 1.34 -1.85
C LEU A 303 15.29 -0.14 -1.87
N ASP A 304 16.59 -0.42 -1.74
CA ASP A 304 17.13 -1.77 -1.56
C ASP A 304 17.36 -2.05 -0.06
N ALA A 305 16.63 -3.04 0.44
CA ALA A 305 16.69 -3.53 1.82
C ALA A 305 16.86 -5.06 1.90
N ARG A 306 17.39 -5.70 0.84
CA ARG A 306 17.47 -7.17 0.75
C ARG A 306 18.49 -7.80 1.70
N ALA A 307 19.62 -7.14 1.91
CA ALA A 307 20.72 -7.64 2.71
C ALA A 307 20.48 -7.33 4.20
N ALA A 308 20.14 -8.35 4.99
CA ALA A 308 19.85 -8.20 6.42
C ALA A 308 21.04 -7.70 7.25
N ASP A 309 22.26 -7.94 6.77
CA ASP A 309 23.54 -7.55 7.37
C ASP A 309 24.02 -6.16 6.94
N LYS A 310 23.34 -5.51 6.00
CA LYS A 310 23.73 -4.21 5.44
C LYS A 310 22.64 -3.16 5.66
N PRO A 311 23.02 -1.88 5.82
CA PRO A 311 22.04 -0.81 5.85
C PRO A 311 21.29 -0.74 4.52
N ALA A 312 19.97 -0.54 4.59
CA ALA A 312 19.18 -0.29 3.39
C ALA A 312 19.61 1.03 2.73
N HIS A 313 19.65 1.04 1.40
CA HIS A 313 20.20 2.14 0.61
C HIS A 313 19.35 2.42 -0.63
N LEU A 314 19.52 3.60 -1.23
CA LEU A 314 18.88 3.94 -2.49
C LEU A 314 19.77 3.57 -3.68
N VAL A 315 19.16 2.94 -4.68
CA VAL A 315 19.76 2.66 -5.99
C VAL A 315 18.99 3.43 -7.05
N ALA A 316 19.63 4.43 -7.65
CA ALA A 316 19.03 5.22 -8.73
C ALA A 316 19.22 4.51 -10.09
N GLY A 317 18.38 4.84 -11.07
CA GLY A 317 18.67 4.48 -12.46
C GLY A 317 18.28 3.06 -12.90
N ILE A 318 17.69 2.24 -12.01
CA ILE A 318 17.53 0.79 -12.26
C ILE A 318 16.12 0.33 -12.64
N VAL A 319 15.08 1.09 -12.28
CA VAL A 319 13.69 0.70 -12.50
C VAL A 319 12.98 1.77 -13.34
N PRO A 320 12.60 1.48 -14.60
CA PRO A 320 11.74 2.36 -15.39
C PRO A 320 10.29 2.30 -14.90
N ALA A 321 9.43 3.16 -15.44
CA ALA A 321 8.01 3.12 -15.15
C ALA A 321 7.20 3.52 -16.38
N ARG A 322 6.21 2.72 -16.78
CA ARG A 322 5.27 3.03 -17.85
C ARG A 322 3.88 2.58 -17.46
N CYS A 323 2.91 3.48 -17.49
CA CYS A 323 1.52 3.08 -17.38
C CYS A 323 1.08 2.32 -18.63
N ASP A 324 0.53 1.13 -18.44
CA ASP A 324 -0.01 0.31 -19.51
C ASP A 324 -1.50 0.61 -19.77
N THR A 325 -1.99 0.20 -20.94
CA THR A 325 -3.40 0.31 -21.33
C THR A 325 -4.36 -0.41 -20.39
N SER A 326 -3.90 -1.47 -19.71
CA SER A 326 -4.66 -2.16 -18.66
C SER A 326 -4.79 -1.33 -17.37
N GLY A 327 -4.03 -0.25 -17.21
CA GLY A 327 -4.04 0.62 -16.04
C GLY A 327 -3.11 0.15 -14.91
N VAL A 328 -2.24 -0.83 -15.16
CA VAL A 328 -1.13 -1.17 -14.24
C VAL A 328 0.16 -0.44 -14.61
N LEU A 329 1.09 -0.36 -13.67
CA LEU A 329 2.40 0.24 -13.87
C LEU A 329 3.42 -0.83 -14.26
N MET A 330 3.93 -0.76 -15.47
CA MET A 330 4.99 -1.63 -15.98
C MET A 330 6.36 -1.12 -15.54
N ILE A 331 7.16 -2.01 -14.94
CA ILE A 331 8.51 -1.72 -14.47
C ILE A 331 9.60 -2.27 -15.40
N GLY A 332 9.23 -2.76 -16.58
CA GLY A 332 10.15 -3.41 -17.52
C GLY A 332 10.52 -4.82 -17.06
N GLU A 333 11.78 -5.21 -17.28
CA GLU A 333 12.30 -6.52 -16.89
C GLU A 333 12.24 -6.74 -15.36
N PRO A 334 12.10 -8.00 -14.90
CA PRO A 334 12.12 -8.31 -13.49
C PRO A 334 13.40 -7.81 -12.79
N VAL A 335 13.22 -7.14 -11.65
CA VAL A 335 14.32 -6.66 -10.80
C VAL A 335 14.28 -7.44 -9.50
N ASP A 336 15.44 -7.94 -9.04
CA ASP A 336 15.51 -8.62 -7.76
C ASP A 336 15.29 -7.63 -6.60
N MET A 337 14.11 -7.69 -6.00
CA MET A 337 13.72 -6.94 -4.79
C MET A 337 13.64 -7.84 -3.56
N GLY A 338 14.04 -9.11 -3.68
CA GLY A 338 13.89 -10.14 -2.65
C GLY A 338 12.65 -11.05 -2.87
N PRO A 339 12.22 -11.77 -1.83
CA PRO A 339 11.36 -12.95 -1.99
C PRO A 339 9.86 -12.64 -2.06
N TYR A 340 9.45 -11.37 -2.00
CA TYR A 340 8.03 -10.99 -1.83
C TYR A 340 7.34 -10.60 -3.15
N THR A 341 7.94 -10.89 -4.30
CA THR A 341 7.27 -10.76 -5.60
C THR A 341 6.15 -11.79 -5.68
N LEU A 342 4.93 -11.31 -5.91
CA LEU A 342 3.72 -12.13 -5.97
C LEU A 342 3.57 -12.79 -7.34
N PRO A 343 2.76 -13.86 -7.46
CA PRO A 343 2.46 -14.49 -8.74
C PRO A 343 2.04 -13.48 -9.83
N GLY A 344 2.44 -13.76 -11.07
CA GLY A 344 2.16 -12.89 -12.21
C GLY A 344 3.13 -11.70 -12.37
N ASN A 345 4.35 -11.82 -11.84
CA ASN A 345 5.35 -10.75 -11.80
C ASN A 345 4.81 -9.48 -11.14
N ASN A 346 4.06 -9.67 -10.06
CA ASN A 346 3.40 -8.59 -9.33
C ASN A 346 4.29 -8.09 -8.18
N TYR A 347 4.73 -6.85 -8.26
CA TYR A 347 5.62 -6.19 -7.31
C TYR A 347 4.87 -5.38 -6.24
N HIS A 348 3.58 -5.67 -6.01
CA HIS A 348 2.70 -4.96 -5.08
C HIS A 348 3.33 -4.67 -3.70
N VAL A 349 4.05 -5.63 -3.09
CA VAL A 349 4.73 -5.41 -1.79
C VAL A 349 5.78 -4.30 -1.86
N TYR A 350 6.34 -4.05 -3.04
CA TYR A 350 7.42 -3.12 -3.33
C TYR A 350 6.96 -1.82 -3.99
N ASP A 351 5.65 -1.55 -4.15
CA ASP A 351 5.15 -0.39 -4.90
C ASP A 351 5.77 0.95 -4.45
N TYR A 352 5.95 1.15 -3.14
CA TYR A 352 6.66 2.30 -2.59
C TYR A 352 8.18 2.15 -2.71
N SER A 353 8.73 0.97 -2.41
CA SER A 353 10.17 0.72 -2.42
C SER A 353 10.80 0.95 -3.79
N LEU A 354 10.14 0.54 -4.88
CA LEU A 354 10.60 0.72 -6.26
C LEU A 354 10.82 2.20 -6.62
N PHE A 355 10.14 3.12 -5.94
CA PHE A 355 10.11 4.55 -6.28
C PHE A 355 10.25 5.45 -5.05
N TRP A 356 10.86 4.96 -3.97
CA TRP A 356 10.89 5.65 -2.66
C TRP A 356 11.42 7.08 -2.78
N GLY A 357 12.51 7.27 -3.53
CA GLY A 357 13.09 8.58 -3.79
C GLY A 357 12.14 9.50 -4.55
N ASN A 358 11.49 8.99 -5.60
CA ASN A 358 10.55 9.75 -6.41
C ASN A 358 9.29 10.16 -5.63
N VAL A 359 8.74 9.26 -4.80
CA VAL A 359 7.59 9.55 -3.91
C VAL A 359 7.93 10.64 -2.89
N ARG A 360 9.12 10.54 -2.28
CA ARG A 360 9.61 11.55 -1.32
C ARG A 360 9.69 12.94 -1.93
N ASP A 361 10.18 13.03 -3.16
CA ASP A 361 10.30 14.28 -3.89
C ASP A 361 8.94 14.78 -4.42
N ASP A 362 8.10 13.89 -4.95
CA ASP A 362 6.75 14.22 -5.44
C ASP A 362 5.86 14.80 -4.33
N ALA A 363 5.84 14.18 -3.14
CA ALA A 363 5.07 14.68 -1.99
C ALA A 363 5.46 16.11 -1.58
N ARG A 364 6.75 16.45 -1.67
CA ARG A 364 7.23 17.81 -1.40
C ARG A 364 6.80 18.79 -2.47
N GLN A 365 6.88 18.41 -3.74
CA GLN A 365 6.50 19.27 -4.85
C GLN A 365 5.01 19.59 -4.82
N ARG A 366 4.15 18.60 -4.55
CA ARG A 366 2.70 18.80 -4.40
C ARG A 366 2.37 19.67 -3.20
N LEU A 367 3.04 19.45 -2.07
CA LEU A 367 2.87 20.31 -0.89
C LEU A 367 3.29 21.75 -1.18
N ALA A 368 4.43 21.96 -1.82
CA ALA A 368 4.91 23.28 -2.19
C ALA A 368 3.97 23.98 -3.19
N ALA A 369 3.38 23.24 -4.13
CA ALA A 369 2.37 23.76 -5.03
C ALA A 369 1.10 24.16 -4.29
N PHE A 370 0.65 23.35 -3.32
CA PHE A 370 -0.51 23.64 -2.48
C PHE A 370 -0.35 24.94 -1.69
N THR A 371 0.79 25.11 -1.01
CA THR A 371 1.08 26.29 -0.17
C THR A 371 1.32 27.58 -0.95
N LYS A 372 1.43 27.50 -2.29
CA LYS A 372 1.53 28.69 -3.16
C LYS A 372 0.16 29.19 -3.59
N THR A 373 -0.84 28.31 -3.63
CA THR A 373 -2.18 28.59 -4.16
C THR A 373 -3.23 28.78 -3.08
N HIS A 374 -2.95 28.34 -1.85
CA HIS A 374 -3.78 28.43 -0.65
C HIS A 374 -2.93 29.01 0.49
#